data_AF-C7QZJ8-F1
#
_entry.id   AF-C7QZJ8-F1
#
_cell.length_a   1.000
_cell.length_b   1.000
_cell.length_c   1.000
_cell.angle_alpha   90.00
_cell.angle_beta   90.00
_cell.angle_gamma   90.00
#
_symmetry.space_group_name_H-M   'P 1'
#
loop_
_entity.id
_entity.type
_entity.pdbx_description
1 polymer ?
#
loop_
_entity_poly.entity_id
_entity_poly.type
_entity_poly.pdbx_seq_one_letter_code
_entity_poly.pdbx_strand_id
1 'polypeptide(L)'
;MRPDAPHTYHHNVTSPSTPVVPAPTTTQPRQAATPPHLTNTQRLLGIDLARGLALIGMMAAHFMLSTTPELLNPTTWGGLVNGRSSILFATLAGVSLALTTGRTTPPTGDDLIAARGKILIRGATIYVIGAFLTALDTPIAVILQTYGILFALAVPFLTLTRRTLILIAIPLTIVGPLLTYSLTSASNLFLLSLPLPESLFNPSYPALSWMPFILTGMAIGRTNLTLKKTQAGLVALGVALAVIGYSSVTLTSMTAEALSTESSNTAKDDDNTTDIETPYIDDQEYGTATLEDLEPGQFLVNGFVRDEINLEGLECTDSTYTDSTTDQRDVNCYRYEELSTPTESTENIDLNEVILAPVRDLATTWATADPHSATPHEIVGSGGFAIAVVGLCLLIAHAARYVLYPIIAMGSMSLTIYSLHVLTYRFMQETVMMSGQFTWGLWLGSIIALAGFASLWRMKFTKGPLERGVNTIIRATTPHGECSPMTDSRFSANSKSASGFDASTDVKKPQELAESSPAQHGTGDPDPTNQEQCKDTP
;
A
#
# COMPACT_ATOMS: atom_id res chain seq x y z
N MET A 1 -41.65 107.46 -23.25
CA MET A 1 -42.12 106.23 -22.59
C MET A 1 -40.91 105.48 -22.04
N ARG A 2 -40.99 105.12 -20.75
CA ARG A 2 -40.06 104.34 -19.90
C ARG A 2 -39.64 102.96 -20.50
N PRO A 3 -38.62 102.23 -19.97
CA PRO A 3 -37.20 102.60 -19.79
C PRO A 3 -36.19 101.41 -19.96
N ASP A 4 -34.90 101.72 -19.73
CA ASP A 4 -33.77 100.92 -19.19
C ASP A 4 -33.09 99.75 -19.95
N ALA A 5 -31.79 99.96 -20.29
CA ALA A 5 -30.65 99.30 -19.63
C ALA A 5 -29.29 99.83 -20.16
N PRO A 6 -28.28 100.11 -19.31
CA PRO A 6 -26.95 100.55 -19.73
C PRO A 6 -25.95 99.38 -19.86
N HIS A 7 -25.14 99.38 -20.93
CA HIS A 7 -24.01 98.47 -21.10
C HIS A 7 -22.74 99.06 -20.47
N THR A 8 -22.23 98.42 -19.43
CA THR A 8 -20.92 98.71 -18.82
C THR A 8 -19.83 97.82 -19.42
N TYR A 9 -18.79 98.47 -19.96
CA TYR A 9 -17.51 97.86 -20.35
C TYR A 9 -16.66 97.61 -19.11
N HIS A 10 -16.21 96.37 -18.89
CA HIS A 10 -15.13 96.04 -17.96
C HIS A 10 -13.96 95.41 -18.70
N HIS A 11 -12.81 96.08 -18.63
CA HIS A 11 -11.50 95.57 -19.01
C HIS A 11 -11.11 94.39 -18.12
N ASN A 12 -10.83 93.23 -18.71
CA ASN A 12 -10.17 92.14 -18.00
C ASN A 12 -8.66 92.38 -18.02
N VAL A 13 -8.11 92.61 -16.83
CA VAL A 13 -6.69 92.65 -16.51
C VAL A 13 -6.14 91.21 -16.58
N THR A 14 -5.20 90.97 -17.48
CA THR A 14 -4.39 89.75 -17.53
C THR A 14 -3.35 89.76 -16.39
N SER A 15 -3.55 88.94 -15.38
CA SER A 15 -2.49 88.56 -14.42
C SER A 15 -1.58 87.49 -15.05
N PRO A 16 -0.26 87.53 -14.82
CA PRO A 16 0.68 86.57 -15.37
C PRO A 16 0.48 85.19 -14.73
N SER A 17 0.38 84.17 -15.57
CA SER A 17 0.35 82.75 -15.19
C SER A 17 1.63 82.36 -14.45
N THR A 18 1.49 81.94 -13.20
CA THR A 18 2.52 81.16 -12.49
C THR A 18 2.74 79.83 -13.23
N PRO A 19 3.99 79.40 -13.45
CA PRO A 19 4.24 78.09 -14.04
C PRO A 19 3.83 77.01 -13.05
N VAL A 20 2.84 76.20 -13.43
CA VAL A 20 2.49 74.96 -12.73
C VAL A 20 3.68 74.01 -12.87
N VAL A 21 4.40 73.81 -11.76
CA VAL A 21 5.40 72.75 -11.65
C VAL A 21 4.65 71.41 -11.73
N PRO A 22 4.92 70.53 -12.71
CA PRO A 22 4.29 69.22 -12.73
C PRO A 22 4.73 68.43 -11.49
N ALA A 23 3.76 67.85 -10.79
CA ALA A 23 4.01 66.94 -9.67
C ALA A 23 4.98 65.83 -10.10
N PRO A 24 5.91 65.40 -9.23
CA PRO A 24 6.82 64.32 -9.57
C PRO A 24 5.99 63.07 -9.88
N THR A 25 6.07 62.62 -11.13
CA THR A 25 5.56 61.33 -11.55
C THR A 25 6.24 60.29 -10.66
N THR A 26 5.50 59.76 -9.69
CA THR A 26 5.93 58.58 -8.94
C THR A 26 5.98 57.45 -9.95
N THR A 27 7.13 57.26 -10.59
CA THR A 27 7.48 56.03 -11.29
C THR A 27 7.40 54.93 -10.24
N GLN A 28 6.22 54.30 -10.11
CA GLN A 28 6.14 53.02 -9.45
C GLN A 28 7.17 52.15 -10.16
N PRO A 29 8.10 51.51 -9.42
CA PRO A 29 8.98 50.55 -10.04
C PRO A 29 8.06 49.56 -10.74
N ARG A 30 8.19 49.48 -12.08
CA ARG A 30 7.58 48.41 -12.87
C ARG A 30 7.99 47.15 -12.15
N GLN A 31 7.08 46.58 -11.36
CA GLN A 31 7.30 45.29 -10.73
C GLN A 31 7.63 44.41 -11.92
N ALA A 32 8.90 44.04 -12.02
CA ALA A 32 9.36 43.12 -13.04
C ALA A 32 8.42 41.94 -12.88
N ALA A 33 7.56 41.72 -13.88
CA ALA A 33 6.68 40.58 -13.89
C ALA A 33 7.59 39.39 -13.63
N THR A 34 7.47 38.81 -12.44
CA THR A 34 8.18 37.59 -12.08
C THR A 34 7.94 36.66 -13.26
N PRO A 35 8.98 36.22 -13.99
CA PRO A 35 8.76 35.33 -15.11
C PRO A 35 7.89 34.18 -14.59
N PRO A 36 6.84 33.78 -15.32
CA PRO A 36 5.95 32.72 -14.86
C PRO A 36 6.86 31.59 -14.42
N HIS A 37 6.79 31.27 -13.12
CA HIS A 37 7.57 30.20 -12.55
C HIS A 37 7.06 28.98 -13.31
N LEU A 38 7.77 28.56 -14.35
CA LEU A 38 7.53 27.33 -15.06
C LEU A 38 7.66 26.29 -13.96
N THR A 39 6.53 25.88 -13.39
CA THR A 39 6.41 24.74 -12.50
C THR A 39 6.63 23.52 -13.38
N ASN A 40 7.85 23.40 -13.89
CA ASN A 40 8.39 22.17 -14.39
C ASN A 40 8.37 21.26 -13.17
N THR A 41 7.26 20.55 -13.03
CA THR A 41 7.02 19.57 -11.99
C THR A 41 8.06 18.51 -12.27
N GLN A 42 9.26 18.70 -11.72
CA GLN A 42 10.42 17.88 -12.00
C GLN A 42 10.04 16.47 -11.62
N ARG A 43 9.73 15.69 -12.65
CA ARG A 43 9.38 14.29 -12.52
C ARG A 43 10.54 13.63 -11.80
N LEU A 44 10.28 13.09 -10.61
CA LEU A 44 11.31 12.49 -9.78
C LEU A 44 11.75 11.17 -10.43
N LEU A 45 12.76 11.25 -11.30
CA LEU A 45 13.29 10.10 -12.04
C LEU A 45 13.67 8.93 -11.13
N GLY A 46 14.12 9.21 -9.91
CA GLY A 46 14.44 8.17 -8.92
C GLY A 46 13.23 7.39 -8.43
N ILE A 47 12.03 7.98 -8.38
CA ILE A 47 10.80 7.26 -8.02
C ILE A 47 10.39 6.31 -9.15
N ASP A 48 10.46 6.77 -10.41
CA ASP A 48 10.20 5.91 -11.56
C ASP A 48 11.25 4.79 -11.66
N LEU A 49 12.54 5.08 -11.40
CA LEU A 49 13.58 4.07 -11.34
C LEU A 49 13.28 2.99 -10.28
N ALA A 50 12.93 3.41 -9.06
CA ALA A 50 12.61 2.48 -7.98
C ALA A 50 11.41 1.59 -8.31
N ARG A 51 10.37 2.14 -8.98
CA ARG A 51 9.25 1.33 -9.47
C ARG A 51 9.67 0.34 -10.54
N GLY A 52 10.54 0.75 -11.47
CA GLY A 52 11.07 -0.14 -12.51
C GLY A 52 11.87 -1.30 -11.90
N LEU A 53 12.71 -1.03 -10.91
CA LEU A 53 13.46 -2.06 -10.17
C LEU A 53 12.52 -3.00 -9.40
N ALA A 54 11.47 -2.48 -8.76
CA ALA A 54 10.47 -3.29 -8.09
C ALA A 54 9.78 -4.26 -9.06
N LEU A 55 9.44 -3.81 -10.28
CA LEU A 55 8.84 -4.66 -11.31
C LEU A 55 9.80 -5.75 -11.80
N ILE A 56 11.08 -5.42 -11.98
CA ILE A 56 12.12 -6.39 -12.35
C ILE A 56 12.29 -7.45 -11.25
N GLY A 57 12.31 -7.03 -9.98
CA GLY A 57 12.41 -7.96 -8.85
C GLY A 57 11.17 -8.84 -8.69
N MET A 58 9.98 -8.29 -8.90
CA MET A 58 8.72 -9.05 -8.89
C MET A 58 8.63 -10.04 -10.05
N MET A 59 9.06 -9.63 -11.25
CA MET A 59 9.25 -10.52 -12.39
C MET A 59 10.21 -11.65 -12.04
N ALA A 60 11.34 -11.35 -11.39
CA ALA A 60 12.28 -12.38 -10.95
C ALA A 60 11.62 -13.37 -9.98
N ALA A 61 10.90 -12.88 -8.97
CA ALA A 61 10.21 -13.75 -8.01
C ALA A 61 9.22 -14.74 -8.65
N HIS A 62 8.57 -14.38 -9.77
CA HIS A 62 7.61 -15.28 -10.44
C HIS A 62 8.28 -16.33 -11.34
N PHE A 63 9.49 -16.06 -11.84
CA PHE A 63 10.24 -16.98 -12.70
C PHE A 63 11.24 -17.86 -11.92
N MET A 64 11.43 -17.59 -10.62
CA MET A 64 12.38 -18.26 -9.71
C MET A 64 11.70 -19.28 -8.80
N LEU A 65 12.45 -20.31 -8.41
CA LEU A 65 12.13 -21.08 -7.22
C LEU A 65 12.60 -20.29 -5.98
N SER A 66 11.74 -20.12 -5.00
CA SER A 66 12.06 -19.38 -3.77
C SER A 66 13.00 -20.19 -2.89
N THR A 67 14.31 -19.98 -3.03
CA THR A 67 15.34 -20.57 -2.15
C THR A 67 15.91 -19.52 -1.19
N THR A 68 16.60 -19.97 -0.15
CA THR A 68 17.41 -19.09 0.70
C THR A 68 18.46 -18.37 -0.15
N PRO A 69 18.62 -17.03 -0.02
CA PRO A 69 19.52 -16.28 -0.88
C PRO A 69 20.99 -16.45 -0.46
N GLU A 70 21.82 -16.88 -1.39
CA GLU A 70 23.28 -16.95 -1.27
C GLU A 70 23.92 -15.96 -2.24
N LEU A 71 24.71 -15.00 -1.73
CA LEU A 71 25.28 -13.92 -2.55
C LEU A 71 26.16 -14.42 -3.70
N LEU A 72 26.88 -15.53 -3.49
CA LEU A 72 27.80 -16.10 -4.47
C LEU A 72 27.12 -17.04 -5.47
N ASN A 73 25.86 -17.39 -5.26
CA ASN A 73 25.15 -18.33 -6.11
C ASN A 73 23.97 -17.64 -6.83
N PRO A 74 24.14 -17.21 -8.09
CA PRO A 74 23.12 -16.45 -8.82
C PRO A 74 21.76 -17.15 -8.91
N THR A 75 21.71 -18.49 -8.90
CA THR A 75 20.44 -19.23 -8.98
C THR A 75 19.55 -18.99 -7.76
N THR A 76 20.13 -18.55 -6.64
CA THR A 76 19.41 -18.28 -5.38
C THR A 76 18.96 -16.83 -5.24
N TRP A 77 19.34 -15.95 -6.17
CA TRP A 77 19.04 -14.52 -6.08
C TRP A 77 17.54 -14.20 -6.17
N GLY A 78 16.71 -15.16 -6.62
CA GLY A 78 15.26 -15.10 -6.48
C GLY A 78 14.80 -14.88 -5.04
N GLY A 79 15.45 -15.53 -4.07
CA GLY A 79 15.17 -15.35 -2.65
C GLY A 79 15.47 -13.94 -2.13
N LEU A 80 16.36 -13.19 -2.80
CA LEU A 80 16.66 -11.82 -2.42
C LEU A 80 15.50 -10.88 -2.78
N VAL A 81 14.86 -11.11 -3.91
CA VAL A 81 13.80 -10.22 -4.44
C VAL A 81 12.39 -10.65 -4.03
N ASN A 82 12.20 -11.92 -3.65
CA ASN A 82 10.92 -12.45 -3.17
C ASN A 82 10.43 -11.67 -1.93
N GLY A 83 9.14 -11.28 -1.92
CA GLY A 83 8.52 -10.41 -0.90
C GLY A 83 8.99 -8.94 -0.92
N ARG A 84 10.31 -8.70 -0.93
CA ARG A 84 10.92 -7.35 -0.85
C ARG A 84 10.51 -6.44 -2.01
N SER A 85 10.38 -7.00 -3.21
CA SER A 85 9.97 -6.25 -4.41
C SER A 85 8.53 -5.71 -4.30
N SER A 86 7.61 -6.52 -3.75
CA SER A 86 6.23 -6.08 -3.50
C SER A 86 6.14 -5.04 -2.38
N ILE A 87 6.97 -5.14 -1.34
CA ILE A 87 7.05 -4.16 -0.25
C ILE A 87 7.61 -2.82 -0.74
N LEU A 88 8.63 -2.85 -1.61
CA LEU A 88 9.13 -1.66 -2.30
C LEU A 88 8.02 -1.00 -3.13
N PHE A 89 7.26 -1.81 -3.88
CA PHE A 89 6.14 -1.31 -4.67
C PHE A 89 5.06 -0.66 -3.77
N ALA A 90 4.75 -1.24 -2.60
CA ALA A 90 3.74 -0.73 -1.69
C ALA A 90 4.18 0.59 -1.05
N THR A 91 5.45 0.65 -0.63
CA THR A 91 6.07 1.87 -0.11
C THR A 91 6.04 2.99 -1.17
N LEU A 92 6.38 2.67 -2.42
CA LEU A 92 6.29 3.61 -3.54
C LEU A 92 4.85 4.05 -3.84
N ALA A 93 3.87 3.17 -3.65
CA ALA A 93 2.46 3.53 -3.80
C ALA A 93 2.05 4.60 -2.78
N GLY A 94 2.49 4.46 -1.52
CA GLY A 94 2.35 5.50 -0.50
C GLY A 94 3.05 6.82 -0.86
N VAL A 95 4.28 6.77 -1.37
CA VAL A 95 4.99 7.97 -1.88
C VAL A 95 4.17 8.63 -2.99
N SER A 96 3.63 7.84 -3.91
CA SER A 96 2.80 8.31 -5.02
C SER A 96 1.56 9.03 -4.54
N LEU A 97 0.88 8.46 -3.53
CA LEU A 97 -0.32 9.02 -2.93
C LEU A 97 -0.03 10.42 -2.39
N ALA A 98 1.00 10.55 -1.55
CA ALA A 98 1.43 11.84 -1.00
C ALA A 98 1.81 12.85 -2.11
N LEU A 99 2.52 12.43 -3.16
CA LEU A 99 2.87 13.32 -4.28
C LEU A 99 1.63 13.81 -5.06
N THR A 100 0.60 12.97 -5.20
CA THR A 100 -0.65 13.34 -5.89
C THR A 100 -1.64 14.11 -5.02
N THR A 101 -1.46 14.10 -3.69
CA THR A 101 -2.36 14.78 -2.73
C THR A 101 -1.62 15.89 -1.98
N GLY A 102 -1.01 16.82 -2.71
CA GLY A 102 -0.48 18.07 -2.14
C GLY A 102 0.91 17.99 -1.50
N ARG A 103 1.56 16.81 -1.46
CA ARG A 103 2.93 16.61 -0.98
C ARG A 103 3.17 17.21 0.42
N THR A 104 3.88 18.34 0.52
CA THR A 104 4.20 19.01 1.80
C THR A 104 3.04 19.84 2.36
N THR A 105 2.04 20.14 1.53
CA THR A 105 0.87 20.97 1.87
C THR A 105 -0.40 20.14 1.65
N PRO A 106 -0.89 19.42 2.67
CA PRO A 106 -2.05 18.53 2.53
C PRO A 106 -3.30 19.30 2.10
N PRO A 107 -4.17 18.71 1.26
CA PRO A 107 -5.37 19.37 0.76
C PRO A 107 -6.41 19.57 1.88
N THR A 108 -7.19 20.64 1.77
CA THR A 108 -8.27 21.02 2.68
C THR A 108 -9.55 21.37 1.90
N GLY A 109 -10.72 21.36 2.55
CA GLY A 109 -11.98 21.75 1.91
C GLY A 109 -12.34 20.90 0.68
N ASP A 110 -12.77 21.56 -0.39
CA ASP A 110 -13.22 20.91 -1.63
C ASP A 110 -12.09 20.14 -2.35
N ASP A 111 -10.85 20.64 -2.27
CA ASP A 111 -9.67 19.96 -2.81
C ASP A 111 -9.44 18.60 -2.14
N LEU A 112 -9.75 18.50 -0.84
CA LEU A 112 -9.66 17.24 -0.12
C LEU A 112 -10.75 16.26 -0.59
N ILE A 113 -11.98 16.72 -0.77
CA ILE A 113 -13.08 15.88 -1.26
C ILE A 113 -12.75 15.34 -2.65
N ALA A 114 -12.29 16.22 -3.55
CA ALA A 114 -11.83 15.83 -4.89
C ALA A 114 -10.65 14.86 -4.83
N ALA A 115 -9.66 15.09 -3.96
CA ALA A 115 -8.53 14.18 -3.78
C ALA A 115 -9.00 12.80 -3.30
N ARG A 116 -9.87 12.72 -2.28
CA ARG A 116 -10.42 11.47 -1.76
C ARG A 116 -11.16 10.70 -2.86
N GLY A 117 -12.03 11.38 -3.61
CA GLY A 117 -12.74 10.78 -4.75
C GLY A 117 -11.79 10.20 -5.80
N LYS A 118 -10.79 10.97 -6.24
CA LYS A 118 -9.78 10.51 -7.22
C LYS A 118 -9.03 9.26 -6.75
N ILE A 119 -8.69 9.17 -5.46
CA ILE A 119 -8.00 8.01 -4.88
C ILE A 119 -8.92 6.79 -4.79
N LEU A 120 -10.18 6.97 -4.38
CA LEU A 120 -11.16 5.88 -4.34
C LEU A 120 -11.44 5.32 -5.73
N ILE A 121 -11.67 6.18 -6.73
CA ILE A 121 -11.88 5.76 -8.12
C ILE A 121 -10.65 5.02 -8.65
N ARG A 122 -9.44 5.54 -8.38
CA ARG A 122 -8.19 4.88 -8.75
C ARG A 122 -8.07 3.50 -8.10
N GLY A 123 -8.35 3.40 -6.80
CA GLY A 123 -8.32 2.15 -6.04
C GLY A 123 -9.31 1.13 -6.60
N ALA A 124 -10.56 1.53 -6.83
CA ALA A 124 -11.59 0.68 -7.41
C ALA A 124 -11.21 0.18 -8.82
N THR A 125 -10.68 1.07 -9.67
CA THR A 125 -10.27 0.68 -11.02
C THR A 125 -9.11 -0.32 -10.99
N ILE A 126 -8.12 -0.09 -10.12
CA ILE A 126 -6.98 -1.01 -9.94
C ILE A 126 -7.48 -2.36 -9.39
N TYR A 127 -8.44 -2.36 -8.46
CA TYR A 127 -9.05 -3.58 -7.93
C TYR A 127 -9.70 -4.40 -9.04
N VAL A 128 -10.51 -3.77 -9.90
CA VAL A 128 -11.18 -4.45 -11.03
C VAL A 128 -10.16 -5.01 -12.02
N ILE A 129 -9.11 -4.26 -12.36
CA ILE A 129 -8.02 -4.77 -13.20
C ILE A 129 -7.33 -5.96 -12.52
N GLY A 130 -7.09 -5.88 -11.22
CA GLY A 130 -6.53 -6.97 -10.43
C GLY A 130 -7.40 -8.23 -10.48
N ALA A 131 -8.72 -8.09 -10.30
CA ALA A 131 -9.66 -9.21 -10.39
C ALA A 131 -9.64 -9.86 -11.78
N PHE A 132 -9.58 -9.05 -12.85
CA PHE A 132 -9.44 -9.58 -14.22
C PHE A 132 -8.13 -10.36 -14.42
N LEU A 133 -7.00 -9.85 -13.89
CA LEU A 133 -5.72 -10.55 -13.97
C LEU A 133 -5.72 -11.84 -13.15
N THR A 134 -6.36 -11.86 -11.98
CA THR A 134 -6.53 -13.07 -11.17
C THR A 134 -7.37 -14.12 -11.90
N ALA A 135 -8.38 -13.71 -12.66
CA ALA A 135 -9.19 -14.62 -13.48
C ALA A 135 -8.41 -15.30 -14.62
N LEU A 136 -7.17 -14.90 -14.90
CA LEU A 136 -6.29 -15.60 -15.84
C LEU A 136 -5.75 -16.93 -15.27
N ASP A 137 -5.98 -17.19 -13.98
CA ASP A 137 -5.62 -18.43 -13.27
C ASP A 137 -4.12 -18.77 -13.40
N THR A 138 -3.29 -17.78 -13.11
CA THR A 138 -1.84 -17.94 -13.02
C THR A 138 -1.44 -18.18 -11.56
N PRO A 139 -0.34 -18.91 -11.28
CA PRO A 139 0.20 -19.05 -9.92
C PRO A 139 0.77 -17.74 -9.33
N ILE A 140 0.67 -16.63 -10.04
CA ILE A 140 1.07 -15.30 -9.55
C ILE A 140 0.02 -14.78 -8.57
N ALA A 141 0.44 -14.50 -7.35
CA ALA A 141 -0.38 -13.77 -6.39
C ALA A 141 -0.53 -12.30 -6.82
N VAL A 142 -1.73 -11.90 -7.25
CA VAL A 142 -1.98 -10.57 -7.83
C VAL A 142 -2.18 -9.49 -6.76
N ILE A 143 -1.14 -8.71 -6.50
CA ILE A 143 -1.13 -7.66 -5.46
C ILE A 143 -2.10 -6.48 -5.71
N LEU A 144 -2.57 -6.30 -6.95
CA LEU A 144 -3.39 -5.13 -7.33
C LEU A 144 -4.72 -5.04 -6.58
N GLN A 145 -5.34 -6.18 -6.25
CA GLN A 145 -6.59 -6.18 -5.48
C GLN A 145 -6.37 -5.61 -4.08
N THR A 146 -5.35 -6.09 -3.38
CA THR A 146 -4.93 -5.53 -2.08
C THR A 146 -4.61 -4.04 -2.19
N TYR A 147 -4.02 -3.58 -3.30
CA TYR A 147 -3.74 -2.14 -3.51
C TYR A 147 -5.00 -1.28 -3.60
N GLY A 148 -6.04 -1.80 -4.26
CA GLY A 148 -7.34 -1.13 -4.30
C GLY A 148 -7.87 -0.86 -2.89
N ILE A 149 -7.79 -1.87 -2.03
CA ILE A 149 -8.19 -1.79 -0.62
C ILE A 149 -7.28 -0.85 0.17
N LEU A 150 -5.96 -0.99 0.04
CA LEU A 150 -4.99 -0.12 0.72
C LEU A 150 -5.18 1.35 0.35
N PHE A 151 -5.55 1.66 -0.90
CA PHE A 151 -5.86 3.03 -1.32
C PHE A 151 -7.12 3.56 -0.66
N ALA A 152 -8.16 2.75 -0.53
CA ALA A 152 -9.36 3.11 0.22
C ALA A 152 -9.05 3.33 1.72
N LEU A 153 -8.28 2.43 2.34
CA LEU A 153 -7.85 2.55 3.74
C LEU A 153 -6.92 3.75 3.97
N ALA A 154 -6.18 4.22 2.96
CA ALA A 154 -5.30 5.37 3.07
C ALA A 154 -6.03 6.73 3.05
N VAL A 155 -7.27 6.79 2.56
CA VAL A 155 -8.11 8.00 2.45
C VAL A 155 -8.20 8.83 3.74
N PRO A 156 -8.48 8.26 4.95
CA PRO A 156 -8.53 9.03 6.19
C PRO A 156 -7.17 9.65 6.57
N PHE A 157 -6.06 9.09 6.10
CA PHE A 157 -4.70 9.55 6.46
C PHE A 157 -4.15 10.64 5.53
N LEU A 158 -4.90 11.05 4.49
CA LEU A 158 -4.44 12.02 3.48
C LEU A 158 -4.12 13.42 4.04
N THR A 159 -4.76 13.83 5.13
CA THR A 159 -4.52 15.15 5.73
C THR A 159 -3.38 15.16 6.76
N LEU A 160 -2.93 13.99 7.21
CA LEU A 160 -2.07 13.87 8.39
C LEU A 160 -0.60 14.27 8.12
N THR A 161 0.02 14.97 9.06
CA THR A 161 1.44 15.35 8.89
C THR A 161 2.35 14.13 8.83
N ARG A 162 3.56 14.29 8.27
CA ARG A 162 4.58 13.21 8.22
C ARG A 162 4.86 12.60 9.61
N ARG A 163 4.81 13.41 10.67
CA ARG A 163 5.07 12.96 12.05
C ARG A 163 3.96 12.05 12.53
N THR A 164 2.71 12.47 12.33
CA THR A 164 1.53 11.69 12.68
C THR A 164 1.48 10.38 11.90
N LEU A 165 1.82 10.39 10.60
CA LEU A 165 1.89 9.17 9.80
C LEU A 165 2.91 8.16 10.36
N ILE A 166 4.09 8.61 10.80
CA ILE A 166 5.10 7.74 11.41
C ILE A 166 4.61 7.22 12.77
N LEU A 167 4.03 8.09 13.61
CA LEU A 167 3.49 7.70 14.92
C LEU A 167 2.37 6.66 14.81
N ILE A 168 1.62 6.67 13.70
CA ILE A 168 0.61 5.65 13.41
C ILE A 168 1.24 4.40 12.78
N ALA A 169 2.18 4.56 11.84
CA ALA A 169 2.79 3.42 11.16
C ALA A 169 3.56 2.47 12.11
N ILE A 170 4.25 3.01 13.12
CA ILE A 170 5.03 2.23 14.10
C ILE A 170 4.16 1.20 14.84
N PRO A 171 3.09 1.58 15.58
CA PRO A 171 2.26 0.59 16.27
C PRO A 171 1.55 -0.37 15.30
N LEU A 172 1.20 0.08 14.10
CA LEU A 172 0.61 -0.81 13.07
C LEU A 172 1.56 -1.93 12.61
N THR A 173 2.88 -1.82 12.82
CA THR A 173 3.81 -2.93 12.52
C THR A 173 3.59 -4.16 13.41
N ILE A 174 2.97 -3.98 14.59
CA ILE A 174 2.64 -5.07 15.52
C ILE A 174 1.13 -5.32 15.48
N VAL A 175 0.32 -4.27 15.55
CA VAL A 175 -1.14 -4.37 15.60
C VAL A 175 -1.71 -4.94 14.30
N GLY A 176 -1.15 -4.60 13.14
CA GLY A 176 -1.59 -5.11 11.84
C GLY A 176 -1.49 -6.64 11.76
N PRO A 177 -0.29 -7.23 11.94
CA PRO A 177 -0.10 -8.68 11.96
C PRO A 177 -0.94 -9.39 13.01
N LEU A 178 -1.01 -8.83 14.23
CA LEU A 178 -1.83 -9.39 15.30
C LEU A 178 -3.31 -9.45 14.91
N LEU A 179 -3.84 -8.35 14.35
CA LEU A 179 -5.23 -8.28 13.94
C LEU A 179 -5.52 -9.22 12.77
N THR A 180 -4.61 -9.35 11.80
CA THR A 180 -4.74 -10.33 10.73
C THR A 180 -4.76 -11.76 11.25
N TYR A 181 -3.85 -12.12 12.17
CA TYR A 181 -3.82 -13.44 12.80
C TYR A 181 -5.14 -13.72 13.53
N SER A 182 -5.55 -12.82 14.45
CA SER A 182 -6.77 -13.00 15.25
C SER A 182 -8.04 -13.10 14.39
N LEU A 183 -8.16 -12.28 13.34
CA LEU A 183 -9.32 -12.31 12.44
C LEU A 183 -9.36 -13.59 11.59
N THR A 184 -8.20 -14.07 11.14
CA THR A 184 -8.10 -15.33 10.38
C THR A 184 -8.50 -16.50 11.27
N SER A 185 -7.96 -16.59 12.49
CA SER A 185 -8.32 -17.62 13.46
C SER A 185 -9.81 -17.58 13.81
N ALA A 186 -10.39 -16.39 14.00
CA ALA A 186 -11.82 -16.24 14.28
C ALA A 186 -12.72 -16.64 13.09
N SER A 187 -12.29 -16.36 11.86
CA SER A 187 -13.04 -16.74 10.65
C SER A 187 -13.09 -18.27 10.45
N ASN A 188 -12.00 -18.98 10.77
CA ASN A 188 -11.91 -20.43 10.69
C ASN A 188 -12.80 -21.14 11.72
N LEU A 189 -13.07 -20.48 12.86
CA LEU A 189 -13.95 -20.98 13.92
C LEU A 189 -15.45 -20.74 13.64
N PHE A 190 -15.82 -20.33 12.42
CA PHE A 190 -17.20 -20.05 11.99
C PHE A 190 -17.95 -18.98 12.82
N LEU A 191 -17.27 -18.28 13.73
CA LEU A 191 -17.89 -17.31 14.65
C LEU A 191 -18.26 -15.98 13.98
N LEU A 192 -17.66 -15.67 12.83
CA LEU A 192 -17.96 -14.46 12.04
C LEU A 192 -18.10 -14.78 10.55
N SER A 193 -19.32 -15.03 10.08
CA SER A 193 -19.67 -15.03 8.65
C SER A 193 -19.86 -13.60 8.12
N LEU A 194 -18.83 -12.76 8.30
CA LEU A 194 -18.84 -11.40 7.78
C LEU A 194 -18.56 -11.41 6.25
N PRO A 195 -19.36 -10.72 5.43
CA PRO A 195 -19.17 -10.64 3.98
C PRO A 195 -18.07 -9.62 3.62
N LEU A 196 -16.85 -9.88 4.09
CA LEU A 196 -15.69 -9.03 3.81
C LEU A 196 -14.93 -9.56 2.59
N PRO A 197 -14.30 -8.69 1.79
CA PRO A 197 -13.47 -9.15 0.67
C PRO A 197 -12.35 -10.05 1.18
N GLU A 198 -12.20 -11.24 0.59
CA GLU A 198 -11.11 -12.19 0.91
C GLU A 198 -9.72 -11.52 0.83
N SER A 199 -9.58 -10.51 -0.04
CA SER A 199 -8.36 -9.70 -0.20
C SER A 199 -7.97 -8.88 1.03
N LEU A 200 -8.88 -8.68 2.00
CA LEU A 200 -8.56 -8.05 3.28
C LEU A 200 -7.74 -8.98 4.19
N PHE A 201 -7.98 -10.28 4.06
CA PHE A 201 -7.38 -11.36 4.86
C PHE A 201 -6.46 -12.28 4.05
N ASN A 202 -6.19 -11.90 2.81
CA ASN A 202 -5.40 -12.71 1.89
C ASN A 202 -4.06 -13.10 2.56
N PRO A 203 -3.74 -14.41 2.64
CA PRO A 203 -2.53 -14.88 3.30
C PRO A 203 -1.25 -14.25 2.75
N SER A 204 -1.20 -13.96 1.44
CA SER A 204 0.00 -13.42 0.78
C SER A 204 0.19 -11.91 0.99
N TYR A 205 -0.91 -11.16 1.11
CA TYR A 205 -0.91 -9.69 1.18
C TYR A 205 -2.02 -9.15 2.11
N PRO A 206 -1.96 -9.43 3.42
CA PRO A 206 -3.00 -8.97 4.33
C PRO A 206 -2.98 -7.44 4.42
N ALA A 207 -4.06 -6.79 3.99
CA ALA A 207 -4.09 -5.34 3.83
C ALA A 207 -3.76 -4.59 5.14
N LEU A 208 -4.21 -5.13 6.28
CA LEU A 208 -3.97 -4.55 7.61
C LEU A 208 -2.47 -4.53 7.97
N SER A 209 -1.76 -5.63 7.74
CA SER A 209 -0.30 -5.71 7.96
C SER A 209 0.52 -4.93 6.93
N TRP A 210 -0.06 -4.61 5.78
CA TRP A 210 0.61 -3.86 4.70
C TRP A 210 0.40 -2.33 4.78
N MET A 211 -0.55 -1.86 5.59
CA MET A 211 -0.76 -0.43 5.83
C MET A 211 0.50 0.32 6.31
N PRO A 212 1.37 -0.21 7.20
CA PRO A 212 2.63 0.42 7.56
C PRO A 212 3.48 0.88 6.37
N PHE A 213 3.55 0.09 5.29
CA PHE A 213 4.33 0.45 4.10
C PHE A 213 3.72 1.66 3.37
N ILE A 214 2.39 1.69 3.24
CA ILE A 214 1.66 2.80 2.61
C ILE A 214 1.82 4.09 3.42
N LEU A 215 1.64 4.02 4.75
CA LEU A 215 1.78 5.17 5.64
C LEU A 215 3.22 5.70 5.66
N THR A 216 4.21 4.80 5.70
CA THR A 216 5.64 5.13 5.64
C THR A 216 5.98 5.78 4.30
N GLY A 217 5.51 5.21 3.20
CA GLY A 217 5.64 5.79 1.86
C GLY A 217 5.06 7.19 1.78
N MET A 218 3.85 7.41 2.32
CA MET A 218 3.26 8.74 2.39
C MET A 218 4.13 9.70 3.21
N ALA A 219 4.62 9.29 4.37
CA ALA A 219 5.50 10.11 5.20
C ALA A 219 6.77 10.53 4.44
N ILE A 220 7.38 9.61 3.67
CA ILE A 220 8.52 9.89 2.78
C ILE A 220 8.13 10.87 1.68
N GLY A 221 6.99 10.67 1.01
CA GLY A 221 6.51 11.56 -0.04
C GLY A 221 6.26 13.00 0.43
N ARG A 222 5.92 13.19 1.71
CA ARG A 222 5.78 14.52 2.35
C ARG A 222 7.12 15.17 2.72
N THR A 223 8.26 14.57 2.38
CA THR A 223 9.58 15.17 2.56
C THR A 223 10.11 15.80 1.27
N ASN A 224 11.15 16.63 1.41
CA ASN A 224 11.80 17.21 0.25
C ASN A 224 12.81 16.24 -0.38
N LEU A 225 12.29 15.34 -1.23
CA LEU A 225 13.04 14.33 -1.98
C LEU A 225 14.04 14.89 -3.01
N THR A 226 14.10 16.20 -3.25
CA THR A 226 15.13 16.80 -4.13
C THR A 226 16.44 17.08 -3.40
N LEU A 227 16.42 17.13 -2.06
CA LEU A 227 17.61 17.38 -1.25
C LEU A 227 18.43 16.10 -1.09
N LYS A 228 19.71 16.16 -1.49
CA LYS A 228 20.67 15.04 -1.31
C LYS A 228 20.77 14.57 0.15
N LYS A 229 20.67 15.49 1.11
CA LYS A 229 20.65 15.15 2.55
C LYS A 229 19.47 14.25 2.91
N THR A 230 18.29 14.52 2.37
CA THR A 230 17.10 13.67 2.58
C THR A 230 17.28 12.32 1.90
N GLN A 231 17.81 12.29 0.68
CA GLN A 231 18.06 11.04 -0.05
C GLN A 231 19.07 10.14 0.67
N ALA A 232 20.21 10.70 1.11
CA ALA A 232 21.21 9.98 1.91
C ALA A 232 20.67 9.56 3.29
N GLY A 233 19.83 10.39 3.91
CA GLY A 233 19.13 10.05 5.14
C GLY A 233 18.18 8.87 4.99
N LEU A 234 17.48 8.75 3.86
CA LEU A 234 16.65 7.57 3.55
C LEU A 234 17.51 6.31 3.39
N VAL A 235 18.67 6.41 2.74
CA VAL A 235 19.60 5.27 2.64
C VAL A 235 20.07 4.82 4.02
N ALA A 236 20.58 5.74 4.83
CA ALA A 236 21.10 5.41 6.16
C ALA A 236 20.01 4.83 7.09
N LEU A 237 18.84 5.46 7.12
CA LEU A 237 17.70 4.98 7.91
C LEU A 237 17.20 3.62 7.42
N GLY A 238 17.08 3.44 6.11
CA GLY A 238 16.61 2.19 5.52
C GLY A 238 17.56 1.03 5.81
N VAL A 239 18.87 1.25 5.69
CA VAL A 239 19.89 0.25 6.05
C VAL A 239 19.82 -0.09 7.54
N ALA A 240 19.72 0.90 8.41
CA ALA A 240 19.61 0.66 9.85
C ALA A 240 18.37 -0.17 10.21
N LEU A 241 17.20 0.18 9.65
CA LEU A 241 15.96 -0.58 9.86
C LEU A 241 16.04 -2.00 9.28
N ALA A 242 16.67 -2.17 8.11
CA ALA A 242 16.87 -3.48 7.50
C ALA A 242 17.70 -4.39 8.42
N VAL A 243 18.83 -3.89 8.93
CA VAL A 243 19.68 -4.63 9.87
C VAL A 243 18.90 -4.97 11.13
N ILE A 244 18.22 -4.01 11.75
CA ILE A 244 17.44 -4.24 12.97
C ILE A 244 16.35 -5.30 12.74
N GLY A 245 15.55 -5.16 11.68
CA GLY A 245 14.45 -6.08 11.38
C GLY A 245 14.94 -7.51 11.15
N TYR A 246 15.93 -7.71 10.27
CA TYR A 246 16.43 -9.06 10.00
C TYR A 246 17.21 -9.67 11.16
N SER A 247 18.02 -8.88 11.87
CA SER A 247 18.75 -9.36 13.05
C SER A 247 17.82 -9.63 14.24
N SER A 248 16.65 -9.00 14.32
CA SER A 248 15.71 -9.27 15.41
C SER A 248 15.06 -10.66 15.35
N VAL A 249 15.08 -11.34 14.20
CA VAL A 249 14.56 -12.71 14.06
C VAL A 249 15.32 -13.68 14.96
N THR A 250 16.66 -13.57 15.02
CA THR A 250 17.48 -14.46 15.85
C THR A 250 17.21 -14.27 17.34
N LEU A 251 16.85 -13.05 17.74
CA LEU A 251 16.49 -12.77 19.12
C LEU A 251 15.13 -13.41 19.45
N THR A 252 14.14 -13.27 18.57
CA THR A 252 12.82 -13.87 18.76
C THR A 252 12.88 -15.40 18.78
N SER A 253 13.69 -16.00 17.91
CA SER A 253 13.88 -17.46 17.89
C SER A 253 14.51 -17.98 19.18
N MET A 254 15.54 -17.29 19.70
CA MET A 254 16.14 -17.61 21.00
C MET A 254 15.13 -17.50 22.15
N THR A 255 14.27 -16.48 22.13
CA THR A 255 13.22 -16.35 23.16
C THR A 255 12.15 -17.43 23.07
N ALA A 256 11.77 -17.85 21.85
CA ALA A 256 10.81 -18.94 21.65
C ALA A 256 11.37 -20.28 22.14
N GLU A 257 12.65 -20.53 21.92
CA GLU A 257 13.37 -21.72 22.43
C GLU A 257 13.48 -21.70 23.98
N ALA A 258 13.74 -20.53 24.57
CA ALA A 258 13.72 -20.39 26.03
C ALA A 258 12.33 -20.64 26.64
N LEU A 259 11.27 -20.11 26.01
CA LEU A 259 9.87 -20.29 26.44
C LEU A 259 9.36 -21.73 26.30
N SER A 260 9.93 -22.51 25.37
CA SER A 260 9.61 -23.94 25.23
C SER A 260 10.35 -24.79 26.27
N THR A 261 11.56 -24.39 26.67
CA THR A 261 12.37 -25.11 27.68
C THR A 261 11.78 -25.01 29.10
N GLU A 262 11.12 -23.90 29.46
CA GLU A 262 10.45 -23.76 30.77
C GLU A 262 9.22 -24.68 30.90
N SER A 263 8.48 -24.91 29.81
CA SER A 263 7.30 -25.81 29.82
C SER A 263 7.68 -27.28 30.06
N SER A 264 8.90 -27.69 29.72
CA SER A 264 9.41 -29.05 29.99
C SER A 264 9.98 -29.22 31.40
N ASN A 265 10.21 -28.14 32.15
CA ASN A 265 10.73 -28.21 33.52
C ASN A 265 9.63 -28.19 34.59
N THR A 266 8.42 -27.73 34.27
CA THR A 266 7.24 -27.84 35.16
C THR A 266 6.51 -29.17 35.07
N ALA A 267 6.78 -30.00 34.06
CA ALA A 267 6.26 -31.38 33.97
C ALA A 267 7.16 -32.43 34.64
N LYS A 268 8.22 -32.01 35.36
CA LYS A 268 9.25 -32.91 35.89
C LYS A 268 9.13 -33.30 37.37
N ASP A 269 8.05 -32.91 38.06
CA ASP A 269 7.83 -33.28 39.46
C ASP A 269 6.75 -34.35 39.68
N ASP A 270 6.14 -34.88 38.61
CA ASP A 270 5.34 -36.11 38.71
C ASP A 270 6.15 -37.28 38.10
N ASP A 271 6.83 -37.98 39.02
CA ASP A 271 7.52 -39.23 38.77
C ASP A 271 6.58 -40.22 38.06
N ASN A 272 7.09 -40.79 36.96
CA ASN A 272 6.60 -41.97 36.25
C ASN A 272 5.55 -41.77 35.14
N THR A 273 5.95 -41.26 33.97
CA THR A 273 5.50 -41.82 32.67
C THR A 273 6.40 -41.38 31.52
N THR A 274 6.90 -42.36 30.77
CA THR A 274 7.77 -42.23 29.61
C THR A 274 7.02 -41.72 28.37
N ASP A 275 7.70 -40.84 27.63
CA ASP A 275 7.38 -40.23 26.34
C ASP A 275 6.53 -41.10 25.38
N ILE A 276 5.39 -40.56 24.94
CA ILE A 276 4.71 -40.97 23.71
C ILE A 276 4.36 -39.69 22.93
N GLU A 277 5.10 -39.43 21.86
CA GLU A 277 4.68 -38.49 20.81
C GLU A 277 3.48 -39.10 20.05
N THR A 278 2.42 -38.32 19.90
CA THR A 278 1.23 -38.68 19.13
C THR A 278 1.43 -38.39 17.63
N PRO A 279 1.20 -39.36 16.73
CA PRO A 279 0.94 -39.07 15.33
C PRO A 279 -0.55 -39.14 15.01
N TYR A 280 -0.91 -38.28 14.06
CA TYR A 280 -2.13 -38.18 13.25
C TYR A 280 -2.82 -39.53 12.92
N ILE A 281 -4.12 -39.65 13.20
CA ILE A 281 -4.95 -40.78 12.76
C ILE A 281 -5.58 -40.44 11.40
N ASP A 282 -5.27 -41.23 10.37
CA ASP A 282 -6.02 -41.31 9.11
C ASP A 282 -7.00 -42.50 9.18
N ASP A 283 -8.20 -42.30 8.67
CA ASP A 283 -9.29 -43.28 8.70
C ASP A 283 -9.05 -44.38 7.65
N GLN A 284 -8.38 -45.47 8.04
CA GLN A 284 -8.32 -46.70 7.24
C GLN A 284 -8.49 -47.95 8.11
N GLU A 285 -9.58 -48.66 7.80
CA GLU A 285 -10.04 -49.95 8.32
C GLU A 285 -9.04 -51.10 8.09
N TYR A 286 -8.38 -51.65 9.13
CA TYR A 286 -7.69 -52.96 9.05
C TYR A 286 -7.65 -53.74 10.37
N GLY A 287 -7.58 -55.07 10.23
CA GLY A 287 -7.93 -56.09 11.23
C GLY A 287 -6.91 -56.36 12.35
N THR A 288 -7.42 -57.03 13.38
CA THR A 288 -6.72 -57.35 14.64
C THR A 288 -5.84 -58.60 14.50
N ALA A 289 -4.55 -58.48 14.82
CA ALA A 289 -3.63 -59.61 14.98
C ALA A 289 -3.55 -59.99 16.47
N THR A 290 -3.57 -61.29 16.78
CA THR A 290 -3.50 -61.82 18.15
C THR A 290 -2.08 -62.26 18.52
N LEU A 291 -1.73 -62.14 19.81
CA LEU A 291 -0.42 -62.39 20.45
C LEU A 291 0.25 -63.76 20.17
N GLU A 292 -0.42 -64.70 19.49
CA GLU A 292 0.12 -66.04 19.20
C GLU A 292 0.96 -66.11 17.92
N ASP A 293 1.02 -65.02 17.12
CA ASP A 293 1.65 -65.02 15.79
C ASP A 293 3.04 -64.34 15.72
N LEU A 294 3.62 -63.91 16.84
CA LEU A 294 4.85 -63.10 16.87
C LEU A 294 6.02 -63.85 17.54
N GLU A 295 7.01 -64.28 16.75
CA GLU A 295 8.27 -64.83 17.29
C GLU A 295 9.21 -63.71 17.81
N PRO A 296 9.95 -63.93 18.91
CA PRO A 296 10.87 -62.92 19.45
C PRO A 296 11.95 -62.49 18.45
N GLY A 297 12.05 -61.18 18.17
CA GLY A 297 13.12 -60.60 17.35
C GLY A 297 12.76 -60.28 15.89
N GLN A 298 11.50 -60.38 15.48
CA GLN A 298 11.04 -60.06 14.11
C GLN A 298 10.33 -58.70 13.92
N PHE A 299 10.37 -57.81 14.91
CA PHE A 299 9.67 -56.52 14.85
C PHE A 299 10.56 -55.38 15.38
N LEU A 300 10.42 -54.20 14.78
CA LEU A 300 11.06 -52.96 15.23
C LEU A 300 10.02 -52.10 15.96
N VAL A 301 10.42 -51.49 17.08
CA VAL A 301 9.60 -50.48 17.76
C VAL A 301 10.31 -49.14 17.61
N ASN A 302 9.70 -48.21 16.88
CA ASN A 302 10.30 -46.91 16.52
C ASN A 302 11.70 -47.03 15.88
N GLY A 303 11.95 -48.09 15.10
CA GLY A 303 13.20 -48.27 14.37
C GLY A 303 14.37 -48.87 15.17
N PHE A 304 14.16 -49.37 16.38
CA PHE A 304 15.20 -50.00 17.20
C PHE A 304 14.85 -51.45 17.59
N VAL A 305 15.86 -52.33 17.56
CA VAL A 305 15.78 -53.71 18.08
C VAL A 305 15.89 -53.63 19.60
N ARG A 306 14.87 -54.13 20.33
CA ARG A 306 14.94 -54.30 21.79
C ARG A 306 14.73 -55.76 22.15
N ASP A 307 15.54 -56.25 23.08
CA ASP A 307 15.56 -57.66 23.48
C ASP A 307 14.43 -58.03 24.48
N GLU A 308 13.83 -57.05 25.16
CA GLU A 308 12.68 -57.24 26.06
C GLU A 308 11.74 -56.03 26.02
N ILE A 309 10.45 -56.28 25.77
CA ILE A 309 9.37 -55.29 25.87
C ILE A 309 8.26 -55.90 26.74
N ASN A 310 7.87 -55.21 27.81
CA ASN A 310 6.72 -55.62 28.62
C ASN A 310 5.44 -55.13 27.92
N LEU A 311 4.63 -56.06 27.43
CA LEU A 311 3.42 -55.81 26.65
C LEU A 311 2.12 -55.91 27.49
N GLU A 312 2.21 -56.00 28.82
CA GLU A 312 1.02 -56.02 29.68
C GLU A 312 0.23 -54.70 29.58
N GLY A 313 -1.02 -54.79 29.11
CA GLY A 313 -1.98 -53.68 29.06
C GLY A 313 -1.99 -52.85 27.77
N LEU A 314 -1.39 -53.35 26.68
CA LEU A 314 -1.39 -52.69 25.37
C LEU A 314 -2.22 -53.48 24.33
N GLU A 315 -3.01 -52.78 23.52
CA GLU A 315 -3.60 -53.30 22.27
C GLU A 315 -2.70 -52.91 21.09
N CYS A 316 -2.39 -53.86 20.22
CA CYS A 316 -1.50 -53.66 19.08
C CYS A 316 -2.22 -53.90 17.75
N THR A 317 -1.91 -53.08 16.75
CA THR A 317 -2.47 -53.13 15.39
C THR A 317 -1.34 -53.30 14.38
N ASP A 318 -1.50 -54.22 13.43
CA ASP A 318 -0.54 -54.51 12.36
C ASP A 318 -0.76 -53.52 11.21
N SER A 319 0.19 -52.60 10.99
CA SER A 319 0.19 -51.74 9.81
C SER A 319 0.98 -52.43 8.72
N THR A 320 0.30 -53.11 7.80
CA THR A 320 0.95 -53.82 6.69
C THR A 320 1.48 -52.84 5.63
N TYR A 321 2.61 -52.18 5.93
CA TYR A 321 3.47 -51.58 4.92
C TYR A 321 4.78 -52.35 4.88
N THR A 322 4.93 -53.23 3.88
CA THR A 322 6.16 -53.98 3.65
C THR A 322 7.05 -53.18 2.70
N ASP A 323 8.24 -52.76 3.17
CA ASP A 323 9.27 -52.24 2.27
C ASP A 323 9.80 -53.40 1.41
N SER A 324 9.63 -53.28 0.09
CA SER A 324 10.06 -54.27 -0.91
C SER A 324 11.56 -54.62 -0.92
N THR A 325 12.37 -53.97 -0.09
CA THR A 325 13.81 -54.23 0.02
C THR A 325 14.26 -54.94 1.32
N THR A 326 13.40 -55.02 2.33
CA THR A 326 13.66 -55.73 3.60
C THR A 326 12.36 -56.27 4.19
N ASP A 327 12.31 -57.58 4.45
CA ASP A 327 11.14 -58.31 4.98
C ASP A 327 10.88 -57.96 6.46
N GLN A 328 10.55 -56.69 6.76
CA GLN A 328 10.27 -56.17 8.10
C GLN A 328 8.81 -55.72 8.21
N ARG A 329 8.17 -56.06 9.33
CA ARG A 329 6.78 -55.70 9.67
C ARG A 329 6.75 -54.66 10.79
N ASP A 330 5.95 -53.61 10.60
CA ASP A 330 5.74 -52.54 11.57
C ASP A 330 4.41 -52.73 12.32
N VAL A 331 4.46 -52.77 13.66
CA VAL A 331 3.30 -52.99 14.54
C VAL A 331 3.20 -51.83 15.54
N ASN A 332 2.02 -51.21 15.63
CA ASN A 332 1.75 -50.08 16.52
C ASN A 332 0.91 -50.51 17.73
N CYS A 333 1.38 -50.23 18.95
CA CYS A 333 0.71 -50.60 20.21
C CYS A 333 0.31 -49.37 21.03
N TYR A 334 -0.91 -49.37 21.59
CA TYR A 334 -1.44 -48.29 22.45
C TYR A 334 -2.10 -48.86 23.73
N ARG A 335 -2.14 -48.08 24.81
CA ARG A 335 -2.73 -48.46 26.12
C ARG A 335 -4.20 -48.03 26.18
N TYR A 336 -5.09 -48.92 26.63
CA TYR A 336 -6.50 -48.59 26.87
C TYR A 336 -6.64 -47.82 28.20
N GLU A 337 -6.93 -46.53 28.15
CA GLU A 337 -7.37 -45.80 29.34
C GLU A 337 -8.88 -46.00 29.54
N GLU A 338 -9.25 -46.62 30.66
CA GLU A 338 -10.65 -46.69 31.08
C GLU A 338 -11.18 -45.28 31.28
N LEU A 339 -12.27 -44.97 30.58
CA LEU A 339 -13.11 -43.79 30.76
C LEU A 339 -13.56 -43.69 32.22
N SER A 340 -12.79 -42.97 33.04
CA SER A 340 -13.18 -42.64 34.40
C SER A 340 -14.16 -41.48 34.35
N THR A 341 -15.32 -41.70 34.98
CA THR A 341 -16.40 -40.75 35.21
C THR A 341 -15.88 -39.41 35.76
N PRO A 342 -16.47 -38.26 35.39
CA PRO A 342 -15.97 -36.96 35.80
C PRO A 342 -16.19 -36.78 37.30
N THR A 343 -15.15 -37.05 38.10
CA THR A 343 -15.04 -36.45 39.43
C THR A 343 -14.77 -34.97 39.24
N GLU A 344 -15.67 -34.18 39.81
CA GLU A 344 -15.62 -32.73 39.98
C GLU A 344 -14.33 -32.32 40.70
N SER A 345 -13.21 -32.42 39.99
CA SER A 345 -11.99 -31.71 40.33
C SER A 345 -12.20 -30.30 39.82
N THR A 346 -12.13 -29.32 40.72
CA THR A 346 -11.86 -27.94 40.33
C THR A 346 -10.59 -27.98 39.49
N GLU A 347 -10.76 -27.97 38.16
CA GLU A 347 -9.71 -27.79 37.18
C GLU A 347 -9.02 -26.50 37.56
N ASN A 348 -7.87 -26.61 38.22
CA ASN A 348 -6.98 -25.49 38.40
C ASN A 348 -6.56 -25.13 36.99
N ILE A 349 -7.26 -24.17 36.37
CA ILE A 349 -6.87 -23.58 35.10
C ILE A 349 -5.41 -23.19 35.28
N ASP A 350 -4.49 -23.94 34.66
CA ASP A 350 -3.09 -23.57 34.70
C ASP A 350 -2.99 -22.22 34.00
N LEU A 351 -2.80 -21.18 34.79
CA LEU A 351 -2.66 -19.81 34.28
C LEU A 351 -1.48 -19.75 33.31
N ASN A 352 -0.51 -20.66 33.41
CA ASN A 352 0.57 -20.77 32.44
C ASN A 352 0.08 -21.31 31.09
N GLU A 353 -0.82 -22.28 31.06
CA GLU A 353 -1.37 -22.81 29.81
C GLU A 353 -2.31 -21.80 29.13
N VAL A 354 -3.15 -21.10 29.89
CA VAL A 354 -4.07 -20.10 29.33
C VAL A 354 -3.37 -18.80 28.92
N ILE A 355 -2.29 -18.40 29.60
CA ILE A 355 -1.60 -17.12 29.33
C ILE A 355 -0.33 -17.32 28.48
N LEU A 356 0.52 -18.31 28.79
CA LEU A 356 1.78 -18.50 28.07
C LEU A 356 1.64 -19.33 26.80
N ALA A 357 0.67 -20.24 26.66
CA ALA A 357 0.53 -21.01 25.42
C ALA A 357 0.23 -20.11 24.19
N PRO A 358 -0.69 -19.13 24.26
CA PRO A 358 -0.91 -18.19 23.15
C PRO A 358 0.30 -17.29 22.88
N VAL A 359 1.04 -16.89 23.92
CA VAL A 359 2.24 -16.06 23.78
C VAL A 359 3.38 -16.85 23.14
N ARG A 360 3.54 -18.12 23.52
CA ARG A 360 4.52 -19.05 22.94
C ARG A 360 4.19 -19.32 21.47
N ASP A 361 2.94 -19.62 21.15
CA ASP A 361 2.49 -19.84 19.77
C ASP A 361 2.69 -18.59 18.90
N LEU A 362 2.39 -17.41 19.45
CA LEU A 362 2.67 -16.16 18.77
C LEU A 362 4.17 -15.93 18.56
N ALA A 363 5.00 -16.22 19.56
CA ALA A 363 6.44 -16.05 19.50
C ALA A 363 7.09 -16.99 18.48
N THR A 364 6.67 -18.27 18.42
CA THR A 364 7.16 -19.23 17.42
C THR A 364 6.69 -18.84 16.02
N THR A 365 5.41 -18.48 15.86
CA THR A 365 4.84 -18.05 14.57
C THR A 365 5.50 -16.79 14.04
N TRP A 366 5.85 -15.84 14.92
CA TRP A 366 6.48 -14.59 14.54
C TRP A 366 8.00 -14.68 14.46
N ALA A 367 8.64 -15.80 14.81
CA ALA A 367 10.10 -15.97 14.75
C ALA A 367 10.64 -16.15 13.31
N THR A 368 10.09 -15.41 12.34
CA THR A 368 10.53 -15.42 10.94
C THR A 368 10.44 -14.01 10.34
N ALA A 369 11.26 -13.77 9.32
CA ALA A 369 11.13 -12.63 8.42
C ALA A 369 10.99 -13.11 6.96
N ASP A 370 10.39 -14.28 6.78
CA ASP A 370 10.18 -14.88 5.48
C ASP A 370 9.29 -14.00 4.59
N PRO A 371 9.49 -14.07 3.27
CA PRO A 371 8.65 -13.35 2.32
C PRO A 371 7.16 -13.65 2.54
N HIS A 372 6.34 -12.61 2.61
CA HIS A 372 4.88 -12.70 2.76
C HIS A 372 4.41 -13.24 4.13
N SER A 373 5.32 -13.44 5.09
CA SER A 373 4.95 -13.83 6.44
C SER A 373 4.17 -12.73 7.18
N ALA A 374 4.32 -11.48 6.72
CA ALA A 374 3.70 -10.29 7.31
C ALA A 374 4.02 -10.14 8.80
N THR A 375 5.15 -10.68 9.27
CA THR A 375 5.60 -10.51 10.65
C THR A 375 6.14 -9.09 10.88
N PRO A 376 6.19 -8.63 12.14
CA PRO A 376 6.84 -7.35 12.46
C PRO A 376 8.29 -7.28 11.96
N HIS A 377 9.03 -8.40 11.99
CA HIS A 377 10.41 -8.49 11.52
C HIS A 377 10.53 -8.29 10.01
N GLU A 378 9.63 -8.90 9.22
CA GLU A 378 9.58 -8.65 7.77
C GLU A 378 9.21 -7.18 7.49
N ILE A 379 8.21 -6.64 8.20
CA ILE A 379 7.76 -5.25 7.99
C ILE A 379 8.89 -4.25 8.24
N VAL A 380 9.65 -4.42 9.33
CA VAL A 380 10.77 -3.53 9.66
C VAL A 380 11.97 -3.80 8.73
N GLY A 381 12.34 -5.06 8.54
CA GLY A 381 13.51 -5.47 7.76
C GLY A 381 13.37 -5.14 6.27
N SER A 382 12.33 -5.70 5.64
CA SER A 382 12.03 -5.50 4.22
C SER A 382 11.51 -4.08 3.93
N GLY A 383 10.81 -3.46 4.89
CA GLY A 383 10.45 -2.04 4.80
C GLY A 383 11.68 -1.13 4.83
N GLY A 384 12.63 -1.39 5.73
CA GLY A 384 13.93 -0.71 5.75
C GLY A 384 14.69 -0.85 4.44
N PHE A 385 14.76 -2.08 3.90
CA PHE A 385 15.36 -2.36 2.59
C PHE A 385 14.71 -1.54 1.48
N ALA A 386 13.37 -1.50 1.42
CA ALA A 386 12.64 -0.69 0.45
C ALA A 386 12.98 0.81 0.56
N ILE A 387 13.04 1.36 1.78
CA ILE A 387 13.41 2.76 2.02
C ILE A 387 14.83 3.04 1.51
N ALA A 388 15.77 2.13 1.77
CA ALA A 388 17.15 2.25 1.30
C ALA A 388 17.22 2.26 -0.23
N VAL A 389 16.49 1.36 -0.91
CA VAL A 389 16.41 1.31 -2.37
C VAL A 389 15.81 2.61 -2.94
N VAL A 390 14.75 3.15 -2.34
CA VAL A 390 14.18 4.45 -2.75
C VAL A 390 15.20 5.57 -2.63
N GLY A 391 15.91 5.66 -1.49
CA GLY A 391 16.96 6.66 -1.27
C GLY A 391 18.10 6.55 -2.30
N LEU A 392 18.55 5.32 -2.59
CA LEU A 392 19.61 5.05 -3.56
C LEU A 392 19.19 5.42 -4.99
N CYS A 393 17.96 5.06 -5.39
CA CYS A 393 17.42 5.41 -6.70
C CYS A 393 17.32 6.93 -6.88
N LEU A 394 16.95 7.67 -5.83
CA LEU A 394 16.90 9.14 -5.88
C LEU A 394 18.30 9.76 -6.07
N LEU A 395 19.35 9.18 -5.47
CA LEU A 395 20.74 9.64 -5.63
C LEU A 395 21.29 9.35 -7.03
N ILE A 396 21.07 8.14 -7.56
CA ILE A 396 21.72 7.67 -8.79
C ILE A 396 20.97 8.11 -10.05
N ALA A 397 19.63 8.23 -10.01
CA ALA A 397 18.82 8.38 -11.21
C ALA A 397 19.20 9.58 -12.09
N HIS A 398 19.65 10.70 -11.51
CA HIS A 398 20.09 11.85 -12.31
C HIS A 398 21.45 11.62 -12.97
N ALA A 399 22.39 10.97 -12.28
CA ALA A 399 23.73 10.71 -12.79
C ALA A 399 23.73 9.64 -13.90
N ALA A 400 22.90 8.61 -13.78
CA ALA A 400 22.87 7.46 -14.69
C ALA A 400 21.61 7.42 -15.58
N ARG A 401 20.93 8.56 -15.80
CA ARG A 401 19.61 8.61 -16.47
C ARG A 401 19.55 7.97 -17.86
N TYR A 402 20.67 7.99 -18.59
CA TYR A 402 20.75 7.44 -19.95
C TYR A 402 20.86 5.91 -19.92
N VAL A 403 21.75 5.39 -19.06
CA VAL A 403 21.95 3.93 -18.90
C VAL A 403 20.70 3.29 -18.28
N LEU A 404 20.11 3.96 -17.28
CA LEU A 404 18.92 3.47 -16.59
C LEU A 404 17.60 3.83 -17.29
N TYR A 405 17.66 4.43 -18.49
CA TYR A 405 16.47 4.88 -19.21
C TYR A 405 15.41 3.79 -19.39
N PRO A 406 15.74 2.55 -19.80
CA PRO A 406 14.73 1.50 -19.99
C PRO A 406 14.01 1.14 -18.69
N ILE A 407 14.74 1.08 -17.57
CA ILE A 407 14.17 0.77 -16.25
C ILE A 407 13.27 1.92 -15.77
N ILE A 408 13.72 3.17 -15.95
CA ILE A 408 12.90 4.35 -15.66
C ILE A 408 11.64 4.36 -16.55
N ALA A 409 11.75 3.94 -17.81
CA ALA A 409 10.61 3.83 -18.71
C ALA A 409 9.60 2.78 -18.23
N MET A 410 10.05 1.60 -17.80
CA MET A 410 9.16 0.60 -17.21
C MET A 410 8.43 1.14 -15.97
N GLY A 411 9.16 1.75 -15.03
CA GLY A 411 8.55 2.29 -13.81
C GLY A 411 7.66 3.52 -14.03
N SER A 412 7.83 4.21 -15.15
CA SER A 412 6.93 5.28 -15.59
C SER A 412 5.54 4.80 -16.02
N MET A 413 5.37 3.49 -16.23
CA MET A 413 4.18 2.81 -16.76
C MET A 413 3.93 1.50 -16.00
N SER A 414 4.02 1.57 -14.67
CA SER A 414 4.07 0.38 -13.82
C SER A 414 2.84 -0.53 -13.89
N LEU A 415 1.63 0.03 -14.03
CA LEU A 415 0.41 -0.76 -14.14
C LEU A 415 0.37 -1.50 -15.48
N THR A 416 0.72 -0.82 -16.58
CA THR A 416 0.82 -1.46 -17.90
C THR A 416 1.84 -2.60 -17.88
N ILE A 417 3.05 -2.34 -17.38
CA ILE A 417 4.12 -3.34 -17.39
C ILE A 417 3.79 -4.53 -16.49
N TYR A 418 3.18 -4.29 -15.33
CA TYR A 418 2.71 -5.35 -14.46
C TYR A 418 1.64 -6.22 -15.13
N SER A 419 0.63 -5.61 -15.77
CA SER A 419 -0.41 -6.37 -16.48
C SER A 419 0.16 -7.17 -17.66
N LEU A 420 1.09 -6.59 -18.42
CA LEU A 420 1.78 -7.30 -19.51
C LEU A 420 2.66 -8.44 -18.99
N HIS A 421 3.30 -8.28 -17.82
CA HIS A 421 4.04 -9.34 -17.16
C HIS A 421 3.12 -10.53 -16.84
N VAL A 422 2.02 -10.32 -16.13
CA VAL A 422 1.08 -11.39 -15.79
C VAL A 422 0.58 -12.11 -17.04
N LEU A 423 0.26 -11.34 -18.10
CA LEU A 423 -0.15 -11.91 -19.38
C LEU A 423 0.97 -12.73 -20.04
N THR A 424 2.20 -12.23 -20.03
CA THR A 424 3.37 -12.94 -20.58
C THR A 424 3.60 -14.24 -19.82
N TYR A 425 3.53 -14.20 -18.49
CA TYR A 425 3.67 -15.36 -17.63
C TYR A 425 2.58 -16.40 -17.91
N ARG A 426 1.33 -15.98 -18.10
CA ARG A 426 0.22 -16.88 -18.44
C ARG A 426 0.50 -17.75 -19.68
N PHE A 427 1.24 -17.23 -20.65
CA PHE A 427 1.65 -18.00 -21.84
C PHE A 427 2.88 -18.87 -21.62
N MET A 428 3.73 -18.54 -20.66
CA MET A 428 4.99 -19.25 -20.38
C MET A 428 4.89 -20.22 -19.19
N GLN A 429 3.79 -20.20 -18.44
CA GLN A 429 3.67 -20.86 -17.13
C GLN A 429 3.95 -22.36 -17.18
N GLU A 430 3.53 -23.06 -18.24
CA GLU A 430 3.79 -24.50 -18.41
C GLU A 430 5.30 -24.76 -18.50
N THR A 431 6.02 -23.99 -19.31
CA THR A 431 7.48 -24.10 -19.45
C THR A 431 8.20 -23.74 -18.16
N VAL A 432 7.73 -22.71 -17.45
CA VAL A 432 8.31 -22.28 -16.17
C VAL A 432 8.14 -23.39 -15.13
N MET A 433 6.95 -23.95 -14.98
CA MET A 433 6.68 -25.01 -13.99
C MET A 433 7.44 -26.31 -14.28
N MET A 434 7.62 -26.68 -15.55
CA MET A 434 8.36 -27.89 -15.93
C MET A 434 9.88 -27.80 -15.69
N SER A 435 10.43 -26.59 -15.59
CA SER A 435 11.89 -26.41 -15.50
C SER A 435 12.49 -26.82 -14.16
N GLY A 436 11.72 -26.78 -13.07
CA GLY A 436 12.16 -27.10 -11.70
C GLY A 436 13.30 -26.24 -11.15
N GLN A 437 13.77 -25.23 -11.89
CA GLN A 437 14.96 -24.41 -11.61
C GLN A 437 14.75 -22.99 -12.16
N PHE A 438 15.68 -22.06 -11.88
CA PHE A 438 15.47 -20.68 -12.32
C PHE A 438 15.47 -20.50 -13.85
N THR A 439 14.35 -19.92 -14.29
CA THR A 439 13.98 -19.25 -15.54
C THR A 439 14.91 -18.33 -16.33
N TRP A 440 16.25 -18.29 -16.16
CA TRP A 440 17.10 -17.15 -16.58
C TRP A 440 16.77 -16.58 -17.98
N GLY A 441 16.68 -17.44 -19.00
CA GLY A 441 16.40 -17.03 -20.37
C GLY A 441 15.02 -16.40 -20.55
N LEU A 442 13.98 -16.98 -19.96
CA LEU A 442 12.61 -16.48 -20.04
C LEU A 442 12.45 -15.17 -19.25
N TRP A 443 13.09 -15.09 -18.08
CA TRP A 443 13.10 -13.90 -17.26
C TRP A 443 13.80 -12.72 -17.95
N LEU A 444 15.04 -12.91 -18.44
CA LEU A 444 15.78 -11.88 -19.17
C LEU A 444 15.06 -11.49 -20.46
N GLY A 445 14.54 -12.46 -21.21
CA GLY A 445 13.77 -12.22 -22.42
C GLY A 445 12.54 -11.35 -22.15
N SER A 446 11.79 -11.65 -21.08
CA SER A 446 10.62 -10.88 -20.65
C SER A 446 10.98 -9.45 -20.25
N ILE A 447 12.08 -9.26 -19.51
CA ILE A 447 12.57 -7.92 -19.15
C ILE A 447 12.96 -7.13 -20.38
N ILE A 448 13.75 -7.71 -21.29
CA ILE A 448 14.22 -7.01 -22.50
C ILE A 448 13.01 -6.62 -23.36
N ALA A 449 12.06 -7.52 -23.56
CA ALA A 449 10.85 -7.24 -24.33
C ALA A 449 10.02 -6.10 -23.72
N LEU A 450 9.73 -6.17 -22.41
CA LEU A 450 8.92 -5.15 -21.73
C LEU A 450 9.65 -3.81 -21.58
N ALA A 451 10.98 -3.83 -21.36
CA ALA A 451 11.81 -2.63 -21.33
C ALA A 451 11.88 -1.97 -22.71
N GLY A 452 12.00 -2.76 -23.79
CA GLY A 452 11.94 -2.30 -25.17
C GLY A 452 10.59 -1.65 -25.49
N PHE A 453 9.50 -2.34 -25.17
CA PHE A 453 8.14 -1.81 -25.29
C PHE A 453 7.98 -0.47 -24.53
N ALA A 454 8.36 -0.43 -23.25
CA ALA A 454 8.24 0.77 -22.42
C ALA A 454 9.06 1.93 -22.99
N SER A 455 10.28 1.65 -23.45
CA SER A 455 11.18 2.65 -24.02
C SER A 455 10.63 3.24 -25.31
N LEU A 456 10.16 2.39 -26.23
CA LEU A 456 9.55 2.82 -27.50
C LEU A 456 8.26 3.60 -27.26
N TRP A 457 7.39 3.12 -26.37
CA TRP A 457 6.17 3.84 -26.03
C TRP A 457 6.46 5.22 -25.45
N ARG A 458 7.47 5.31 -24.57
CA ARG A 458 7.86 6.55 -23.91
C ARG A 458 8.36 7.63 -24.87
N MET A 459 8.80 7.26 -26.08
CA MET A 459 9.19 8.24 -27.11
C MET A 459 8.00 9.10 -27.56
N LYS A 460 6.79 8.54 -27.62
CA LYS A 460 5.57 9.25 -28.05
C LYS A 460 4.66 9.65 -26.89
N PHE A 461 4.76 8.95 -25.76
CA PHE A 461 3.73 8.91 -24.75
C PHE A 461 4.28 8.90 -23.32
N THR A 462 3.89 9.88 -22.50
CA THR A 462 4.42 10.05 -21.14
C THR A 462 3.88 9.07 -20.09
N LYS A 463 2.74 8.43 -20.37
CA LYS A 463 2.03 7.45 -19.52
C LYS A 463 1.74 6.17 -20.32
N GLY A 464 1.64 5.04 -19.65
CA GLY A 464 1.27 3.77 -20.31
C GLY A 464 -0.22 3.73 -20.68
N PRO A 465 -0.62 2.79 -21.56
CA PRO A 465 -2.01 2.59 -21.98
C PRO A 465 -3.01 2.46 -20.81
N LEU A 466 -2.73 1.57 -19.84
CA LEU A 466 -3.65 1.35 -18.72
C LEU A 466 -3.69 2.57 -17.78
N GLU A 467 -2.55 3.21 -17.54
CA GLU A 467 -2.48 4.43 -16.74
C GLU A 467 -3.28 5.57 -17.38
N ARG A 468 -3.30 5.65 -18.72
CA ARG A 468 -4.17 6.59 -19.43
C ARG A 468 -5.64 6.24 -19.23
N GLY A 469 -6.03 4.98 -19.40
CA GLY A 469 -7.40 4.53 -19.18
C GLY A 469 -7.91 4.90 -17.77
N VAL A 470 -7.14 4.58 -16.74
CA VAL A 470 -7.45 4.96 -15.35
C VAL A 470 -7.58 6.47 -15.20
N ASN A 471 -6.66 7.24 -15.77
CA ASN A 471 -6.71 8.70 -15.69
C ASN A 471 -7.92 9.30 -16.42
N THR A 472 -8.35 8.69 -17.53
CA THR A 472 -9.56 9.08 -18.25
C THR A 472 -10.80 8.80 -17.40
N ILE A 473 -10.88 7.63 -16.75
CA ILE A 473 -11.99 7.30 -15.84
C ILE A 473 -12.07 8.29 -14.70
N ILE A 474 -10.95 8.61 -14.06
CA ILE A 474 -10.89 9.58 -12.95
C ILE A 474 -11.38 10.97 -13.41
N ARG A 475 -10.97 11.42 -14.60
CA ARG A 475 -11.41 12.71 -15.16
C ARG A 475 -12.90 12.73 -15.49
N ALA A 476 -13.43 11.64 -16.03
CA ALA A 476 -14.84 11.53 -16.35
C ALA A 476 -15.75 11.48 -15.11
N THR A 477 -15.24 10.97 -13.98
CA THR A 477 -16.04 10.73 -12.76
C THR A 477 -15.90 11.84 -11.72
N THR A 478 -14.94 12.75 -11.83
CA THR A 478 -14.79 13.88 -10.92
C THR A 478 -15.32 15.16 -11.57
N PRO A 479 -16.46 15.71 -11.10
CA PRO A 479 -16.97 16.98 -11.60
C PRO A 479 -15.89 18.05 -11.42
N HIS A 480 -15.58 18.80 -12.48
CA HIS A 480 -14.88 20.06 -12.31
C HIS A 480 -15.82 20.96 -11.52
N GLY A 481 -15.36 21.46 -10.37
CA GLY A 481 -16.04 22.57 -9.71
C GLY A 481 -16.26 23.63 -10.78
N GLU A 482 -17.51 23.98 -11.01
CA GLU A 482 -17.89 25.01 -11.97
C GLU A 482 -16.97 26.20 -11.75
N CYS A 483 -16.31 26.66 -12.81
CA CYS A 483 -15.64 27.96 -12.78
C CYS A 483 -16.70 28.97 -12.39
N SER A 484 -16.75 29.33 -11.12
CA SER A 484 -17.57 30.43 -10.65
C SER A 484 -17.08 31.63 -11.44
N PRO A 485 -17.91 32.26 -12.31
CA PRO A 485 -17.49 33.47 -12.99
C PRO A 485 -17.07 34.44 -11.89
N MET A 486 -15.85 34.98 -12.02
CA MET A 486 -15.43 36.14 -11.23
C MET A 486 -16.48 37.22 -11.47
N THR A 487 -17.48 37.29 -10.59
CA THR A 487 -18.33 38.45 -10.47
C THR A 487 -17.39 39.55 -9.99
N ASP A 488 -17.08 40.46 -10.90
CA ASP A 488 -16.24 41.62 -10.69
C ASP A 488 -16.84 42.41 -9.52
N SER A 489 -16.32 42.20 -8.31
CA SER A 489 -16.75 42.88 -7.09
C SER A 489 -16.34 44.36 -7.06
N ARG A 490 -15.92 44.91 -8.21
CA ARG A 490 -15.60 46.33 -8.42
C ARG A 490 -16.77 47.21 -8.83
N PHE A 491 -18.00 46.70 -8.79
CA PHE A 491 -19.22 47.50 -8.92
C PHE A 491 -20.25 47.18 -7.82
N SER A 492 -19.83 47.18 -6.55
CA SER A 492 -20.77 47.38 -5.44
C SER A 492 -20.39 48.64 -4.66
N ALA A 493 -20.82 49.76 -5.24
CA ALA A 493 -21.25 50.98 -4.58
C ALA A 493 -20.57 51.31 -3.24
N ASN A 494 -19.55 52.14 -3.39
CA ASN A 494 -19.21 53.22 -2.48
C ASN A 494 -20.46 54.10 -2.21
N SER A 495 -21.30 53.74 -1.24
CA SER A 495 -22.35 54.63 -0.70
C SER A 495 -22.76 54.27 0.73
N LYS A 496 -21.83 54.25 1.68
CA LYS A 496 -22.18 54.40 3.10
C LYS A 496 -21.15 55.27 3.82
N SER A 497 -21.36 56.58 3.74
CA SER A 497 -20.96 57.52 4.78
C SER A 497 -21.91 58.72 4.75
N ALA A 498 -22.39 59.08 5.94
CA ALA A 498 -23.05 60.32 6.36
C ALA A 498 -24.60 60.37 6.48
N SER A 499 -25.01 60.83 7.68
CA SER A 499 -26.35 61.14 8.24
C SER A 499 -27.20 59.94 8.68
N GLY A 500 -27.73 59.84 9.90
CA GLY A 500 -27.92 60.82 10.96
C GLY A 500 -29.42 61.04 11.21
N PHE A 501 -29.89 60.55 12.37
CA PHE A 501 -31.10 60.96 13.11
C PHE A 501 -32.53 60.49 12.70
N ASP A 502 -33.19 59.96 13.74
CA ASP A 502 -34.62 60.00 14.16
C ASP A 502 -35.76 59.12 13.59
N ALA A 503 -36.34 58.40 14.57
CA ALA A 503 -37.77 58.28 14.96
C ALA A 503 -38.81 57.52 14.09
N SER A 504 -39.30 56.43 14.70
CA SER A 504 -40.71 56.07 14.98
C SER A 504 -41.79 56.32 13.91
N THR A 505 -42.43 55.27 13.39
CA THR A 505 -43.86 54.89 13.62
C THR A 505 -44.37 53.85 12.61
N ASP A 506 -45.32 53.05 13.08
CA ASP A 506 -46.19 52.07 12.40
C ASP A 506 -46.79 52.51 11.05
N VAL A 507 -47.14 51.54 10.18
CA VAL A 507 -48.52 51.26 9.67
C VAL A 507 -48.55 50.14 8.59
N LYS A 508 -49.66 49.39 8.61
CA LYS A 508 -50.11 48.20 7.86
C LYS A 508 -50.24 48.33 6.31
N LYS A 509 -50.04 47.18 5.61
CA LYS A 509 -50.74 46.50 4.46
C LYS A 509 -51.98 47.17 3.77
N PRO A 510 -52.56 46.65 2.64
CA PRO A 510 -52.10 45.78 1.50
C PRO A 510 -52.73 46.11 0.09
N GLN A 511 -52.46 45.23 -0.92
CA GLN A 511 -53.17 44.97 -2.23
C GLN A 511 -52.87 45.98 -3.37
N GLU A 512 -52.66 45.60 -4.65
CA GLU A 512 -53.55 44.84 -5.56
C GLU A 512 -52.84 44.30 -6.85
N LEU A 513 -53.60 43.45 -7.57
CA LEU A 513 -53.44 42.53 -8.72
C LEU A 513 -52.79 42.95 -10.08
N ALA A 514 -52.38 41.90 -10.83
CA ALA A 514 -52.45 41.63 -12.30
C ALA A 514 -51.64 42.57 -13.26
N GLU A 515 -51.12 42.19 -14.44
CA GLU A 515 -51.36 41.11 -15.40
C GLU A 515 -50.23 41.09 -16.47
N SER A 516 -49.98 39.89 -17.04
CA SER A 516 -49.53 39.53 -18.42
C SER A 516 -48.42 40.29 -19.23
N SER A 517 -47.27 39.60 -19.41
CA SER A 517 -46.55 39.17 -20.67
C SER A 517 -46.44 40.05 -21.94
N PRO A 518 -45.47 39.81 -22.87
CA PRO A 518 -44.01 39.71 -22.74
C PRO A 518 -43.25 40.66 -23.70
N ALA A 519 -42.03 41.05 -23.34
CA ALA A 519 -41.15 41.89 -24.13
C ALA A 519 -40.38 41.10 -25.22
N GLN A 520 -40.47 41.57 -26.46
CA GLN A 520 -39.56 41.20 -27.56
C GLN A 520 -38.18 41.84 -27.32
N HIS A 521 -37.13 41.03 -27.28
CA HIS A 521 -35.75 41.48 -27.16
C HIS A 521 -35.15 41.67 -28.55
N GLY A 522 -34.80 42.93 -28.85
CA GLY A 522 -34.05 43.32 -30.04
C GLY A 522 -32.58 42.90 -29.92
N THR A 523 -32.07 42.48 -31.07
CA THR A 523 -30.69 42.07 -31.36
C THR A 523 -29.68 43.19 -31.09
N GLY A 524 -28.65 42.88 -30.29
CA GLY A 524 -27.43 43.67 -30.17
C GLY A 524 -26.24 42.73 -29.93
N ASP A 525 -25.33 42.65 -30.90
CA ASP A 525 -24.06 41.93 -30.85
C ASP A 525 -23.19 42.37 -29.66
N PRO A 526 -22.49 41.44 -28.97
CA PRO A 526 -21.33 41.78 -28.16
C PRO A 526 -20.00 41.39 -28.84
N ASP A 527 -19.20 42.43 -29.08
CA ASP A 527 -17.73 42.55 -29.06
C ASP A 527 -16.86 41.26 -28.85
N PRO A 528 -15.95 40.89 -29.78
CA PRO A 528 -15.23 39.61 -29.74
C PRO A 528 -13.88 39.67 -28.99
N THR A 529 -13.80 40.27 -27.80
CA THR A 529 -12.52 40.37 -27.04
C THR A 529 -12.45 39.61 -25.73
N ASN A 530 -13.30 38.60 -25.52
CA ASN A 530 -13.15 37.69 -24.37
C ASN A 530 -13.15 36.22 -24.82
N GLN A 531 -12.11 35.84 -25.58
CA GLN A 531 -11.81 34.43 -25.79
C GLN A 531 -11.15 33.86 -24.55
N GLU A 532 -11.91 32.98 -23.89
CA GLU A 532 -11.46 32.02 -22.89
C GLU A 532 -10.06 31.48 -23.20
N GLN A 533 -9.14 31.72 -22.27
CA GLN A 533 -7.83 31.08 -22.28
C GLN A 533 -7.75 30.05 -21.15
N CYS A 534 -8.69 29.10 -21.14
CA CYS A 534 -8.45 27.77 -20.57
C CYS A 534 -7.63 26.97 -21.58
N LYS A 535 -6.35 27.33 -21.74
CA LYS A 535 -5.40 26.49 -22.47
C LYS A 535 -4.93 25.37 -21.55
N ASP A 536 -5.73 24.30 -21.54
CA ASP A 536 -5.24 22.95 -21.27
C ASP A 536 -3.97 22.72 -22.09
N THR A 537 -2.89 22.30 -21.42
CA THR A 537 -1.70 21.80 -22.10
C THR A 537 -1.46 20.34 -21.68
N PRO A 538 -1.09 19.46 -22.64
CA PRO A 538 -1.24 18.00 -22.58
C PRO A 538 -0.32 17.26 -21.59
#